data_AF-A0A926F4J6-F1
#
_entry.id   AF-A0A926F4J6-F1
#
_cell.length_a   1.000
_cell.length_b   1.000
_cell.length_c   1.000
_cell.angle_alpha   90.00
_cell.angle_beta   90.00
_cell.angle_gamma   90.00
#
_symmetry.space_group_name_H-M   'P 1'
#
loop_
_entity.id
_entity.type
_entity.pdbx_description
1 polymer ?
#
loop_
_entity_poly.entity_id
_entity_poly.type
_entity_poly.pdbx_seq_one_letter_code
_entity_poly.pdbx_strand_id
1 'polypeptide(L)'
;MRKISIFLITLSLAVSTISANAAPVPKESLPYYATTEQVTVAENLIGGILDEVKNGLGYAEARAKSNVIIFNAWLNGQTGGYAYGELTPIANNAIYQYRDMCLRPNFYIENEEKVKNIIAEVIMQYANGEIDYTKAEFNARVKIYQSINPTFNPDEEFAKDSCYRDIPAVDNGIFAIARKLLLEVK
;
A
#
# COMPACT_ATOMS: atom_id res chain seq x y z
N MET A 1 -2.14 -41.17 57.34
CA MET A 1 -3.14 -40.79 56.32
C MET A 1 -2.73 -39.45 55.70
N ARG A 2 -2.17 -39.45 54.49
CA ARG A 2 -1.75 -38.23 53.78
C ARG A 2 -2.98 -37.55 53.15
N LYS A 3 -3.21 -36.28 53.45
CA LYS A 3 -4.22 -35.45 52.79
C LYS A 3 -3.69 -35.03 51.42
N ILE A 4 -4.38 -35.42 50.35
CA ILE A 4 -4.09 -34.96 48.98
C ILE A 4 -5.02 -33.77 48.73
N SER A 5 -4.47 -32.55 48.68
CA SER A 5 -5.19 -31.36 48.21
C SER A 5 -5.11 -31.31 46.69
N ILE A 6 -6.25 -31.41 46.01
CA ILE A 6 -6.36 -31.27 44.56
C ILE A 6 -6.52 -29.78 44.25
N PHE A 7 -5.53 -29.18 43.58
CA PHE A 7 -5.62 -27.83 43.02
C PHE A 7 -6.26 -27.92 41.62
N LEU A 8 -7.42 -27.29 41.44
CA LEU A 8 -8.05 -27.08 40.13
C LEU A 8 -7.37 -25.90 39.44
N ILE A 9 -6.65 -26.16 38.35
CA ILE A 9 -6.11 -25.11 37.47
C ILE A 9 -7.14 -24.88 36.37
N THR A 10 -7.90 -23.79 36.46
CA THR A 10 -8.75 -23.29 35.38
C THR A 10 -7.88 -22.68 34.30
N LEU A 11 -7.75 -23.37 33.17
CA LEU A 11 -7.09 -22.88 31.97
C LEU A 11 -8.01 -21.87 31.26
N SER A 12 -7.74 -20.58 31.41
CA SER A 12 -8.41 -19.54 30.62
C SER A 12 -7.89 -19.59 29.19
N LEU A 13 -8.67 -20.18 28.27
CA LEU A 13 -8.45 -20.01 26.84
C LEU A 13 -8.65 -18.54 26.49
N ALA A 14 -7.56 -17.80 26.29
CA ALA A 14 -7.60 -16.55 25.56
C ALA A 14 -8.02 -16.88 24.13
N VAL A 15 -9.31 -16.70 23.84
CA VAL A 15 -9.81 -16.76 22.47
C VAL A 15 -9.21 -15.56 21.76
N SER A 16 -8.13 -15.78 21.02
CA SER A 16 -7.66 -14.85 20.00
C SER A 16 -8.80 -14.71 18.99
N THR A 17 -9.62 -13.69 19.16
CA THR A 17 -10.62 -13.30 18.18
C THR A 17 -9.86 -12.90 16.93
N ILE A 18 -9.73 -13.81 15.97
CA ILE A 18 -9.34 -13.47 14.61
C ILE A 18 -10.50 -12.60 14.12
N SER A 19 -10.32 -11.28 14.22
CA SER A 19 -11.21 -10.29 13.63
C SER A 19 -11.36 -10.65 12.16
N ALA A 20 -12.59 -10.60 11.64
CA ALA A 20 -12.84 -10.69 10.21
C ALA A 20 -11.82 -9.80 9.49
N ASN A 21 -10.95 -10.40 8.66
CA ASN A 21 -9.83 -9.67 8.08
C ASN A 21 -10.39 -8.44 7.36
N ALA A 22 -9.93 -7.26 7.78
CA ALA A 22 -10.07 -6.05 6.97
C ALA A 22 -9.55 -6.33 5.56
N ALA A 23 -10.06 -5.60 4.57
CA ALA A 23 -9.54 -5.75 3.22
C ALA A 23 -8.01 -5.56 3.23
N PRO A 24 -7.25 -6.44 2.58
CA PRO A 24 -5.79 -6.40 2.65
C PRO A 24 -5.28 -5.05 2.15
N VAL A 25 -4.18 -4.58 2.73
CA VAL A 25 -3.53 -3.34 2.30
C VAL A 25 -3.26 -3.42 0.79
N PRO A 26 -3.70 -2.43 -0.03
CA PRO A 26 -3.45 -2.46 -1.47
C PRO A 26 -1.95 -2.53 -1.74
N LYS A 27 -1.48 -3.56 -2.47
CA LYS A 27 -0.05 -3.80 -2.69
C LYS A 27 0.62 -2.67 -3.46
N GLU A 28 -0.13 -2.01 -4.34
CA GLU A 28 0.28 -0.83 -5.09
C GLU A 28 0.50 0.41 -4.21
N SER A 29 -0.03 0.43 -2.99
CA SER A 29 0.20 1.52 -2.03
C SER A 29 1.49 1.35 -1.22
N LEU A 30 2.10 0.17 -1.24
CA LEU A 30 3.21 -0.17 -0.35
C LEU A 30 4.49 0.63 -0.66
N PRO A 31 5.21 1.12 0.35
CA PRO A 31 6.58 1.60 0.16
C PRO A 31 7.46 0.50 -0.46
N TYR A 32 8.41 0.86 -1.32
CA TYR A 32 9.26 -0.12 -2.03
C TYR A 32 10.11 -0.98 -1.08
N TYR A 33 10.41 -0.47 0.12
CA TYR A 33 11.22 -1.15 1.13
C TYR A 33 10.37 -1.98 2.11
N ALA A 34 9.04 -1.95 2.03
CA ALA A 34 8.17 -2.60 3.00
C ALA A 34 8.25 -4.12 2.86
N THR A 35 8.59 -4.79 3.97
CA THR A 35 8.58 -6.26 4.07
C THR A 35 7.17 -6.79 4.30
N THR A 36 6.92 -8.06 3.94
CA THR A 36 5.63 -8.72 4.17
C THR A 36 5.23 -8.71 5.64
N GLU A 37 6.21 -8.89 6.54
CA GLU A 37 6.01 -8.88 7.99
C GLU A 37 5.61 -7.48 8.49
N GLN A 38 6.29 -6.43 8.04
CA GLN A 38 5.91 -5.04 8.37
C GLN A 38 4.49 -4.73 7.88
N VAL A 39 4.14 -5.17 6.66
CA VAL A 39 2.79 -4.98 6.10
C VAL A 39 1.75 -5.70 6.93
N THR A 40 2.00 -6.94 7.33
CA THR A 40 1.08 -7.71 8.17
C THR A 40 0.89 -7.06 9.53
N VAL A 41 1.96 -6.57 10.16
CA VAL A 41 1.86 -5.84 11.45
C VAL A 41 1.06 -4.55 11.27
N ALA A 42 1.34 -3.75 10.24
CA ALA A 42 0.61 -2.53 9.98
C ALA A 42 -0.88 -2.80 9.71
N GLU A 43 -1.19 -3.76 8.84
CA GLU A 43 -2.56 -4.16 8.48
C GLU A 43 -3.37 -4.58 9.70
N ASN A 44 -2.79 -5.40 10.59
CA ASN A 44 -3.43 -5.81 11.83
C ASN A 44 -3.75 -4.62 12.75
N LEU A 45 -2.88 -3.61 12.78
CA LEU A 45 -3.08 -2.42 13.61
C LEU A 45 -4.15 -1.47 13.03
N ILE A 46 -4.26 -1.38 11.71
CA ILE A 46 -5.12 -0.37 11.07
C ILE A 46 -6.38 -0.93 10.41
N GLY A 47 -6.63 -2.23 10.44
CA GLY A 47 -7.77 -2.85 9.77
C GLY A 47 -9.11 -2.19 10.09
N GLY A 48 -9.39 -1.92 11.38
CA GLY A 48 -10.60 -1.21 11.78
C GLY A 48 -10.70 0.22 11.22
N ILE A 49 -9.56 0.90 11.03
CA ILE A 49 -9.52 2.23 10.39
C ILE A 49 -9.82 2.13 8.89
N LEU A 50 -9.36 1.07 8.21
CA LEU A 50 -9.69 0.83 6.81
C LEU A 50 -11.20 0.61 6.61
N ASP A 51 -11.85 -0.09 7.55
CA ASP A 51 -13.31 -0.25 7.55
C ASP A 51 -14.02 1.10 7.76
N GLU A 52 -13.55 1.95 8.67
CA GLU A 52 -14.10 3.31 8.84
C GLU A 52 -13.92 4.16 7.58
N VAL A 53 -12.76 4.07 6.90
CA VAL A 53 -12.49 4.76 5.63
C VAL A 53 -13.45 4.32 4.54
N LYS A 54 -13.69 3.00 4.44
CA LYS A 54 -14.69 2.44 3.52
C LYS A 54 -16.08 3.02 3.75
N ASN A 55 -16.40 3.32 5.00
CA ASN A 55 -17.67 3.91 5.45
C ASN A 55 -17.67 5.45 5.46
N GLY A 56 -16.67 6.09 4.84
CA GLY A 56 -16.66 7.54 4.59
C GLY A 56 -15.77 8.36 5.52
N LEU A 57 -14.94 7.74 6.37
CA LEU A 57 -13.99 8.47 7.21
C LEU A 57 -12.98 9.27 6.35
N GLY A 58 -12.77 10.54 6.70
CA GLY A 58 -11.86 11.43 5.99
C GLY A 58 -10.39 11.06 6.19
N TYR A 59 -9.54 11.34 5.19
CA TYR A 59 -8.10 10.99 5.21
C TYR A 59 -7.36 11.52 6.44
N ALA A 60 -7.54 12.81 6.76
CA ALA A 60 -6.84 13.44 7.89
C ALA A 60 -7.20 12.79 9.23
N GLU A 61 -8.48 12.44 9.42
CA GLU A 61 -8.96 11.78 10.63
C GLU A 61 -8.50 10.32 10.71
N ALA A 62 -8.63 9.57 9.60
CA ALA A 62 -8.15 8.18 9.51
C ALA A 62 -6.65 8.08 9.79
N ARG A 63 -5.86 9.00 9.22
CA ARG A 63 -4.42 9.12 9.49
C ARG A 63 -4.13 9.44 10.96
N ALA A 64 -4.88 10.35 11.57
CA ALA A 64 -4.67 10.68 12.99
C ALA A 64 -4.96 9.48 13.90
N LYS A 65 -6.10 8.80 13.69
CA LYS A 65 -6.49 7.61 14.45
C LYS A 65 -5.48 6.47 14.29
N SER A 66 -5.10 6.13 13.05
CA SER A 66 -4.11 5.07 12.77
C SER A 66 -2.74 5.38 13.39
N ASN A 67 -2.27 6.63 13.32
CA ASN A 67 -1.01 7.02 13.95
C ASN A 67 -1.03 6.84 15.47
N VAL A 68 -2.14 7.19 16.13
CA VAL A 68 -2.29 6.98 17.58
C VAL A 68 -2.24 5.49 17.91
N ILE A 69 -2.92 4.64 17.13
CA ILE A 69 -2.90 3.18 17.32
C ILE A 69 -1.47 2.64 17.17
N ILE A 70 -0.77 2.99 16.08
CA ILE A 70 0.59 2.51 15.82
C ILE A 70 1.58 3.02 16.89
N PHE A 71 1.46 4.28 17.29
CA PHE A 71 2.31 4.86 18.32
C PHE A 71 2.14 4.14 19.67
N ASN A 72 0.90 3.89 20.09
CA ASN A 72 0.61 3.15 21.30
C ASN A 72 1.09 1.70 21.21
N ALA A 73 0.90 1.03 20.06
CA ALA A 73 1.40 -0.31 19.84
C ALA A 73 2.94 -0.35 19.96
N TRP A 74 3.63 0.64 19.40
CA TRP A 74 5.08 0.76 19.49
C TRP A 74 5.55 0.98 20.94
N LEU A 75 4.94 1.92 21.66
CA LEU A 75 5.25 2.16 23.08
C LEU A 75 5.07 0.91 23.96
N ASN A 76 4.11 0.06 23.61
CA ASN A 76 3.79 -1.15 24.36
C ASN A 76 4.53 -2.41 23.82
N GLY A 77 5.45 -2.27 22.88
CA GLY A 77 6.22 -3.39 22.31
C GLY A 77 5.41 -4.37 21.46
N GLN A 78 4.26 -3.93 20.93
CA GLN A 78 3.30 -4.74 20.17
C GLN A 78 3.55 -4.71 18.65
N THR A 79 4.62 -4.07 18.19
CA THR A 79 4.95 -3.92 16.76
C THR A 79 5.91 -5.00 16.25
N GLY A 80 6.19 -6.04 17.03
CA GLY A 80 7.15 -7.08 16.63
C GLY A 80 8.58 -6.57 16.45
N GLY A 81 8.93 -5.47 17.13
CA GLY A 81 10.25 -4.83 17.02
C GLY A 81 10.34 -3.71 15.97
N TYR A 82 9.32 -3.54 15.11
CA TYR A 82 9.31 -2.46 14.12
C TYR A 82 9.04 -1.10 14.76
N ALA A 83 9.76 -0.08 14.31
CA ALA A 83 9.58 1.29 14.78
C ALA A 83 8.29 1.90 14.24
N TYR A 84 7.76 2.88 14.97
CA TYR A 84 6.63 3.70 14.52
C TYR A 84 6.84 4.26 13.09
N GLY A 85 8.04 4.78 12.80
CA GLY A 85 8.39 5.36 11.50
C GLY A 85 8.44 4.35 10.33
N GLU A 86 8.49 3.04 10.61
CA GLU A 86 8.47 2.00 9.59
C GLU A 86 7.04 1.60 9.22
N LEU A 87 6.14 1.56 10.22
CA LEU A 87 4.75 1.11 10.04
C LEU A 87 3.82 2.23 9.56
N THR A 88 4.05 3.47 10.02
CA THR A 88 3.19 4.62 9.68
C THR A 88 3.14 4.93 8.17
N PRO A 89 4.24 4.85 7.39
CA PRO A 89 4.17 5.03 5.94
C PRO A 89 3.28 4.00 5.24
N ILE A 90 3.35 2.73 5.67
CA ILE A 90 2.51 1.64 5.14
C ILE A 90 1.03 1.97 5.39
N ALA A 91 0.70 2.30 6.64
CA ALA A 91 -0.66 2.64 7.04
C ALA A 91 -1.22 3.86 6.30
N ASN A 92 -0.44 4.94 6.21
CA ASN A 92 -0.91 6.18 5.58
C ASN A 92 -1.14 6.00 4.08
N ASN A 93 -0.26 5.27 3.39
CA ASN A 93 -0.44 4.99 1.97
C ASN A 93 -1.65 4.09 1.73
N ALA A 94 -1.85 3.08 2.58
CA ALA A 94 -3.02 2.21 2.52
C ALA A 94 -4.31 3.01 2.66
N ILE A 95 -4.41 3.87 3.69
CA ILE A 95 -5.55 4.74 3.94
C ILE A 95 -5.81 5.68 2.75
N TYR A 96 -4.75 6.28 2.20
CA TYR A 96 -4.86 7.16 1.03
C TYR A 96 -5.42 6.40 -0.18
N GLN A 97 -4.81 5.27 -0.54
CA GLN A 97 -5.19 4.48 -1.70
C GLN A 97 -6.61 3.92 -1.56
N TYR A 98 -6.92 3.35 -0.40
CA TYR A 98 -8.23 2.75 -0.12
C TYR A 98 -9.34 3.80 -0.21
N ARG A 99 -9.12 4.97 0.40
CA ARG A 99 -10.07 6.10 0.32
C ARG A 99 -10.26 6.55 -1.12
N ASP A 100 -9.17 6.69 -1.88
CA ASP A 100 -9.25 7.17 -3.25
C ASP A 100 -10.05 6.22 -4.15
N MET A 101 -9.81 4.91 -4.02
CA MET A 101 -10.56 3.88 -4.71
C MET A 101 -12.04 3.84 -4.30
N CYS A 102 -12.35 4.03 -3.01
CA CYS A 102 -13.73 4.09 -2.52
C CYS A 102 -14.49 5.33 -3.01
N LEU A 103 -13.81 6.48 -3.12
CA LEU A 103 -14.44 7.73 -3.56
C LEU A 103 -14.54 7.87 -5.07
N ARG A 104 -13.63 7.24 -5.82
CA ARG A 104 -13.54 7.35 -7.28
C ARG A 104 -13.56 5.97 -7.97
N PRO A 105 -14.49 5.04 -7.66
CA PRO A 105 -14.44 3.69 -8.20
C PRO A 105 -14.50 3.65 -9.73
N ASN A 106 -15.32 4.52 -10.35
CA ASN A 106 -15.41 4.62 -11.81
C ASN A 106 -14.10 5.05 -12.46
N PHE A 107 -13.31 5.91 -11.80
CA PHE A 107 -12.01 6.32 -12.32
C PHE A 107 -11.08 5.12 -12.49
N TYR A 108 -11.02 4.22 -11.51
CA TYR A 108 -10.19 3.02 -11.59
C TYR A 108 -10.70 2.04 -12.65
N ILE A 109 -12.01 1.78 -12.68
CA ILE A 109 -12.65 0.90 -13.66
C ILE A 109 -12.40 1.37 -15.10
N GLU A 110 -12.57 2.67 -15.37
CA GLU A 110 -12.47 3.23 -16.72
C GLU A 110 -11.03 3.38 -17.22
N ASN A 111 -10.03 3.37 -16.32
CA ASN A 111 -8.63 3.59 -16.69
C ASN A 111 -7.79 2.33 -16.65
N GLU A 112 -8.22 1.24 -16.00
CA GLU A 112 -7.42 0.00 -15.90
C GLU A 112 -6.97 -0.53 -17.26
N GLU A 113 -7.90 -0.73 -18.19
CA GLU A 113 -7.58 -1.21 -19.54
C GLU A 113 -6.81 -0.16 -20.38
N LYS A 114 -7.06 1.14 -20.17
CA LYS A 114 -6.29 2.20 -20.85
C LYS A 114 -4.83 2.17 -20.44
N VAL A 115 -4.56 2.09 -19.14
CA VAL A 115 -3.21 2.01 -18.59
C VAL A 115 -2.52 0.74 -19.05
N LYS A 116 -3.21 -0.41 -18.97
CA LYS A 116 -2.71 -1.68 -19.46
C LYS A 116 -2.24 -1.61 -20.92
N ASN A 117 -3.01 -0.96 -21.79
CA ASN A 117 -2.61 -0.73 -23.18
C ASN A 117 -1.39 0.19 -23.30
N ILE A 118 -1.31 1.27 -22.52
CA ILE A 118 -0.15 2.19 -22.51
C ILE A 118 1.14 1.47 -22.12
N ILE A 119 1.09 0.57 -21.14
CA ILE A 119 2.27 -0.11 -20.59
C ILE A 119 2.42 -1.57 -21.03
N ALA A 120 1.69 -2.02 -22.06
CA ALA A 120 1.62 -3.42 -22.47
C ALA A 120 3.01 -4.03 -22.78
N GLU A 121 3.86 -3.27 -23.48
CA GLU A 121 5.24 -3.67 -23.79
C GLU A 121 6.08 -3.85 -22.51
N VAL A 122 5.92 -2.95 -21.53
CA VAL A 122 6.65 -3.02 -20.25
C VAL A 122 6.20 -4.22 -19.42
N ILE A 123 4.89 -4.49 -19.39
CA ILE A 123 4.32 -5.69 -18.75
C ILE A 123 4.93 -6.95 -19.36
N MET A 124 4.98 -7.04 -20.68
CA MET A 124 5.54 -8.20 -21.39
C MET A 124 7.03 -8.41 -21.08
N GLN A 125 7.85 -7.36 -21.15
CA GLN A 125 9.28 -7.42 -20.82
C GLN A 125 9.50 -7.87 -19.37
N TYR A 126 8.70 -7.35 -18.43
CA TYR A 126 8.79 -7.74 -17.02
C TYR A 126 8.34 -9.19 -16.78
N ALA A 127 7.27 -9.63 -17.44
CA ALA A 127 6.77 -11.00 -17.38
C ALA A 127 7.82 -12.01 -17.87
N ASN A 128 8.51 -11.67 -18.97
CA ASN A 128 9.57 -12.48 -19.56
C ASN A 128 10.88 -12.46 -18.76
N GLY A 129 10.99 -11.59 -17.75
CA GLY A 129 12.21 -11.43 -16.96
C GLY A 129 13.32 -10.65 -17.68
N GLU A 130 13.00 -9.93 -18.75
CA GLU A 130 13.96 -9.09 -19.50
C GLU A 130 14.36 -7.84 -18.70
N ILE A 131 13.46 -7.36 -17.85
CA ILE A 131 13.69 -6.24 -16.93
C ILE A 131 13.25 -6.62 -15.51
N ASP A 132 13.87 -6.00 -14.51
CA ASP A 132 13.44 -6.13 -13.11
C ASP A 132 12.26 -5.20 -12.78
N TYR A 133 11.71 -5.33 -11.58
CA TYR A 133 10.56 -4.53 -11.14
C TYR A 133 10.89 -3.03 -11.10
N THR A 134 12.10 -2.65 -10.67
CA THR A 134 12.52 -1.24 -10.59
C THR A 134 12.52 -0.60 -11.98
N LYS A 135 13.05 -1.31 -12.97
CA LYS A 135 13.06 -0.86 -14.37
C LYS A 135 11.65 -0.88 -14.97
N ALA A 136 10.83 -1.86 -14.64
CA ALA A 136 9.42 -1.92 -15.07
C ALA A 136 8.61 -0.74 -14.52
N GLU A 137 8.73 -0.42 -13.23
CA GLU A 137 8.05 0.73 -12.62
C GLU A 137 8.47 2.04 -13.29
N PHE A 138 9.77 2.24 -13.49
CA PHE A 138 10.29 3.44 -14.17
C PHE A 138 9.79 3.54 -15.61
N ASN A 139 9.92 2.47 -16.39
CA ASN A 139 9.51 2.46 -17.79
C ASN A 139 7.99 2.67 -17.94
N ALA A 140 7.18 2.11 -17.04
CA ALA A 140 5.74 2.33 -17.00
C ALA A 140 5.41 3.81 -16.79
N ARG A 141 6.06 4.48 -15.84
CA ARG A 141 5.90 5.93 -15.62
C ARG A 141 6.26 6.74 -16.86
N VAL A 142 7.37 6.41 -17.51
CA VAL A 142 7.80 7.08 -18.76
C VAL A 142 6.76 6.90 -19.87
N LYS A 143 6.24 5.68 -20.09
CA LYS A 143 5.19 5.43 -21.09
C LYS A 143 3.90 6.20 -20.78
N ILE A 144 3.54 6.35 -19.50
CA ILE A 144 2.38 7.15 -19.08
C ILE A 144 2.61 8.63 -19.41
N TYR A 145 3.77 9.20 -19.09
CA TYR A 145 4.07 10.58 -19.47
C TYR A 145 4.08 10.77 -21.00
N GLN A 146 4.65 9.82 -21.74
CA GLN A 146 4.69 9.83 -23.20
C GLN A 146 3.31 9.68 -23.85
N SER A 147 2.34 9.08 -23.16
CA SER A 147 0.95 9.02 -23.63
C SER A 147 0.28 10.41 -23.69
N ILE A 148 0.78 11.38 -22.94
CA ILE A 148 0.30 12.77 -22.92
C ILE A 148 1.21 13.66 -23.77
N ASN A 149 2.52 13.51 -23.60
CA ASN A 149 3.53 14.23 -24.36
C ASN A 149 4.51 13.24 -25.02
N PRO A 150 4.31 12.88 -26.29
CA PRO A 150 5.18 11.91 -26.98
C PRO A 150 6.67 12.30 -27.02
N THR A 151 7.00 13.57 -26.84
CA THR A 151 8.40 14.05 -26.81
C THR A 151 9.00 14.06 -25.41
N PHE A 152 8.27 13.60 -24.37
CA PHE A 152 8.79 13.54 -23.01
C PHE A 152 10.04 12.65 -22.95
N ASN A 153 11.15 13.25 -22.53
CA ASN A 153 12.43 12.58 -22.34
C ASN A 153 12.84 12.64 -20.86
N PRO A 154 12.80 11.52 -20.11
CA PRO A 154 13.14 11.51 -18.70
C PRO A 154 14.60 11.90 -18.43
N ASP A 155 15.53 11.63 -19.35
CA ASP A 155 16.95 11.95 -19.16
C ASP A 155 17.18 13.46 -19.20
N GLU A 156 16.49 14.16 -20.10
CA GLU A 156 16.52 15.63 -20.18
C GLU A 156 15.79 16.27 -19.00
N GLU A 157 14.58 15.80 -18.68
CA GLU A 157 13.76 16.41 -17.62
C GLU A 157 14.35 16.19 -16.23
N PHE A 158 14.92 15.01 -15.95
CA PHE A 158 15.50 14.74 -14.63
C PHE A 158 16.91 15.32 -14.45
N ALA A 159 17.59 15.73 -15.53
CA ALA A 159 18.82 16.52 -15.46
C ALA A 159 18.58 17.99 -15.06
N LYS A 160 17.37 18.52 -15.26
CA LYS A 160 16.99 19.88 -14.82
C LYS A 160 16.73 19.92 -13.31
N ASP A 161 16.90 21.10 -12.73
CA ASP A 161 16.43 21.38 -11.37
C ASP A 161 14.92 21.14 -11.29
N SER A 162 14.46 20.66 -10.12
CA SER A 162 13.06 20.25 -9.92
C SER A 162 12.04 21.32 -10.25
N CYS A 163 12.38 22.61 -10.09
CA CYS A 163 11.51 23.74 -10.41
C CYS A 163 11.41 24.08 -11.91
N TYR A 164 12.25 23.50 -12.77
CA TYR A 164 12.27 23.76 -14.22
C TYR A 164 11.89 22.55 -15.07
N ARG A 165 11.50 21.43 -14.44
CA ARG A 165 11.08 20.22 -15.16
C ARG A 165 9.72 20.43 -15.77
N ASP A 166 9.57 20.04 -17.03
CA ASP A 166 8.30 20.02 -17.75
C ASP A 166 7.71 18.61 -17.70
N ILE A 167 7.26 18.22 -16.49
CA ILE A 167 6.65 16.90 -16.27
C ILE A 167 5.17 16.96 -16.64
N PRO A 168 4.68 16.09 -17.55
CA PRO A 168 3.25 16.04 -17.87
C PRO A 168 2.40 15.77 -16.62
N ALA A 169 1.31 16.53 -16.48
CA ALA A 169 0.38 16.36 -15.37
C ALA A 169 -0.41 15.05 -15.52
N VAL A 170 -0.27 14.15 -14.54
CA VAL A 170 -0.91 12.83 -14.51
C VAL A 170 -1.56 12.62 -13.14
N ASP A 171 -2.79 12.11 -13.10
CA ASP A 171 -3.45 11.73 -11.84
C ASP A 171 -2.70 10.56 -11.19
N ASN A 172 -2.44 10.65 -9.88
CA ASN A 172 -1.72 9.60 -9.14
C ASN A 172 -2.38 8.21 -9.25
N GLY A 173 -3.70 8.15 -9.42
CA GLY A 173 -4.42 6.89 -9.61
C GLY A 173 -3.98 6.15 -10.88
N ILE A 174 -3.51 6.84 -11.92
CA ILE A 174 -2.94 6.20 -13.12
C ILE A 174 -1.66 5.44 -12.78
N PHE A 175 -0.80 6.00 -11.93
CA PHE A 175 0.40 5.30 -11.46
C PHE A 175 0.07 4.15 -10.51
N ALA A 176 -0.95 4.30 -9.67
CA ALA A 176 -1.43 3.20 -8.81
C ALA A 176 -1.94 2.02 -9.64
N ILE A 177 -2.74 2.27 -10.69
CA ILE A 177 -3.20 1.26 -11.64
C ILE A 177 -2.01 0.58 -12.33
N ALA A 178 -1.04 1.36 -12.84
CA ALA A 178 0.13 0.80 -13.51
C ALA A 178 0.92 -0.13 -12.59
N ARG A 179 1.10 0.27 -11.33
CA ARG A 179 1.76 -0.54 -10.32
C ARG A 179 0.98 -1.80 -9.97
N LYS A 180 -0.35 -1.70 -9.81
CA LYS A 180 -1.23 -2.86 -9.63
C LYS A 180 -1.02 -3.87 -10.76
N LEU A 181 -1.10 -3.43 -12.01
CA LEU A 181 -0.93 -4.28 -13.19
C LEU A 181 0.44 -4.98 -13.21
N LEU A 182 1.54 -4.27 -12.88
CA LEU A 182 2.87 -4.88 -12.80
C LEU A 182 2.97 -5.92 -11.67
N LEU A 183 2.31 -5.70 -10.54
CA LEU A 183 2.31 -6.61 -9.40
C LEU A 183 1.44 -7.85 -9.62
N GLU A 184 0.53 -7.84 -10.60
CA GLU A 184 -0.32 -8.99 -10.97
C GLU A 184 0.36 -9.95 -11.97
N VAL A 185 1.48 -9.54 -12.57
CA VAL A 185 2.23 -10.33 -13.55
C VAL A 185 2.99 -11.50 -12.92
N LYS A 186 3.36 -11.40 -11.64
CA LYS A 186 4.09 -12.41 -10.87
C LYS A 186 3.41 -12.71 -9.55
#